data_AF-A0A662Y351-F1
#
_entry.id   AF-A0A662Y351-F1
#
_cell.length_a   1.000
_cell.length_b   1.000
_cell.length_c   1.000
_cell.angle_alpha   90.00
_cell.angle_beta   90.00
_cell.angle_gamma   90.00
#
_symmetry.space_group_name_H-M   'P 1'
#
loop_
_entity.id
_entity.type
_entity.pdbx_description
1 polymer ?
#
loop_
_entity_poly.entity_id
_entity_poly.type
_entity_poly.pdbx_seq_one_letter_code
_entity_poly.pdbx_strand_id
1 'polypeptide(L)'
;MCGIVAILRSMMNESDLRQAALAAGKKIQHRGPDWNGIRVFADKGIAIEHERLAIIDPESGAQPLVSNDPEGNITCSVNGEIYNYKELAAQLKTPYKFMTKSDCEIIIPLYLEHGVDFVHMLRGMFSFVLYDHRKDFFLAARDHMGITPMYYGYGADGSVWFASEMKALEHGCVRFEVFPPGHVFTSDTETCKRWYNPDWYAPGHLGKTPLDLKVLREAFEASVKRRMMSDVPWGVLLSGGLDSSLVASIAVREKQKLVEQGGEWINKIHSFTIGLENSPDLIAAKEVADFLGTIHHSYTYTIQEGLDAVSEVIKHLETYDVTTIRASTPMFLMSRKIKAMG
;
A
#
# COMPACT_ATOMS: atom_id res chain seq x y z
N MET A 1 2.49 3.14 5.12
CA MET A 1 1.37 2.63 4.30
C MET A 1 0.17 2.53 5.20
N CYS A 2 -1.05 2.83 4.74
CA CYS A 2 -2.25 2.81 5.58
C CYS A 2 -2.63 1.41 6.12
N GLY A 3 -3.57 1.39 7.07
CA GLY A 3 -4.27 0.21 7.56
C GLY A 3 -5.74 0.24 7.17
N ILE A 4 -6.29 -0.91 6.78
CA ILE A 4 -7.73 -1.10 6.54
C ILE A 4 -8.23 -2.13 7.54
N VAL A 5 -9.42 -1.89 8.09
CA VAL A 5 -10.28 -2.92 8.70
C VAL A 5 -11.69 -2.76 8.15
N ALA A 6 -12.29 -3.85 7.67
CA ALA A 6 -13.70 -3.87 7.29
C ALA A 6 -14.38 -5.08 7.91
N ILE A 7 -15.54 -4.87 8.53
CA ILE A 7 -16.43 -5.89 9.07
C ILE A 7 -17.73 -5.78 8.30
N LEU A 8 -18.13 -6.86 7.62
CA LEU A 8 -19.26 -6.85 6.68
C LEU A 8 -20.27 -7.93 7.06
N ARG A 9 -21.57 -7.62 6.96
CA ARG A 9 -22.69 -8.51 7.28
C ARG A 9 -22.68 -9.05 8.72
N SER A 10 -22.23 -8.24 9.67
CA SER A 10 -22.24 -8.62 11.07
C SER A 10 -23.64 -8.55 11.69
N MET A 11 -23.89 -9.43 12.65
CA MET A 11 -25.11 -9.43 13.47
C MET A 11 -24.95 -8.55 14.72
N MET A 12 -23.80 -7.89 14.90
CA MET A 12 -23.56 -6.95 16.00
C MET A 12 -24.47 -5.72 15.89
N ASN A 13 -24.89 -5.18 17.04
CA ASN A 13 -25.51 -3.86 17.06
C ASN A 13 -24.48 -2.76 16.70
N GLU A 14 -24.96 -1.55 16.44
CA GLU A 14 -24.13 -0.42 16.01
C GLU A 14 -22.94 -0.16 16.95
N SER A 15 -23.18 -0.17 18.26
CA SER A 15 -22.15 0.14 19.27
C SER A 15 -21.05 -0.91 19.26
N ASP A 16 -21.43 -2.19 19.31
CA ASP A 16 -20.49 -3.32 19.34
C ASP A 16 -19.71 -3.42 18.03
N LEU A 17 -20.39 -3.24 16.89
CA LEU A 17 -19.76 -3.26 15.57
C LEU A 17 -18.72 -2.14 15.43
N ARG A 18 -19.08 -0.92 15.83
CA ARG A 18 -18.17 0.22 15.81
C ARG A 18 -16.96 -0.01 16.72
N GLN A 19 -17.19 -0.52 17.93
CA GLN A 19 -16.13 -0.80 18.88
C GLN A 19 -15.20 -1.91 18.39
N ALA A 20 -15.74 -2.96 17.78
CA ALA A 20 -14.97 -4.05 17.19
C ALA A 20 -14.05 -3.56 16.06
N ALA A 21 -14.59 -2.75 15.14
CA ALA A 21 -13.80 -2.17 14.05
C ALA A 21 -12.68 -1.25 14.56
N LEU A 22 -12.98 -0.34 15.49
CA LEU A 22 -11.97 0.56 16.08
C LEU A 22 -10.90 -0.19 16.89
N ALA A 23 -11.29 -1.24 17.63
CA ALA A 23 -10.34 -2.05 18.38
C ALA A 23 -9.39 -2.83 17.46
N ALA A 24 -9.90 -3.33 16.33
CA ALA A 24 -9.10 -3.98 15.30
C ALA A 24 -8.18 -2.99 14.57
N GLY A 25 -8.69 -1.81 14.19
CA GLY A 25 -7.90 -0.73 13.57
C GLY A 25 -6.72 -0.30 14.42
N LYS A 26 -6.95 -0.12 15.73
CA LYS A 26 -5.92 0.24 16.71
C LYS A 26 -4.73 -0.74 16.74
N LYS A 27 -4.95 -2.04 16.45
CA LYS A 27 -3.85 -3.03 16.40
C LYS A 27 -2.91 -2.81 15.21
N ILE A 28 -3.35 -2.08 14.19
CA ILE A 28 -2.61 -1.80 12.96
C ILE A 28 -2.34 -0.29 12.78
N GLN A 29 -2.59 0.52 13.80
CA GLN A 29 -2.38 1.98 13.79
C GLN A 29 -0.94 2.38 13.43
N HIS A 30 0.07 1.54 13.71
CA HIS A 30 1.47 1.80 13.32
C HIS A 30 1.66 1.98 11.81
N ARG A 31 0.71 1.48 11.01
CA ARG A 31 0.67 1.65 9.55
C ARG A 31 0.29 3.08 9.18
N GLY A 32 -0.76 3.60 9.81
CA GLY A 32 -1.34 4.91 9.54
C GLY A 32 -1.44 5.79 10.78
N PRO A 33 -0.32 6.41 11.20
CA PRO A 33 -0.27 7.16 12.45
C PRO A 33 -0.89 8.56 12.39
N ASP A 34 -1.25 9.07 11.20
CA ASP A 34 -1.60 10.48 11.03
C ASP A 34 -3.07 10.75 11.37
N TRP A 35 -3.96 9.80 11.08
CA TRP A 35 -5.40 9.94 11.33
C TRP A 35 -6.11 8.59 11.29
N ASN A 36 -7.29 8.47 11.92
CA ASN A 36 -8.20 7.35 11.69
C ASN A 36 -9.59 7.83 11.26
N GLY A 37 -10.29 7.00 10.52
CA GLY A 37 -11.67 7.25 10.11
C GLY A 37 -12.48 5.97 10.10
N ILE A 38 -13.77 6.08 10.39
CA ILE A 38 -14.70 4.94 10.37
C ILE A 38 -16.04 5.37 9.81
N ARG A 39 -16.65 4.50 9.01
CA ARG A 39 -18.04 4.62 8.58
C ARG A 39 -18.80 3.34 8.91
N VAL A 40 -19.98 3.49 9.51
CA VAL A 40 -20.81 2.39 9.98
C VAL A 40 -22.19 2.48 9.34
N PHE A 41 -22.69 1.36 8.82
CA PHE A 41 -24.05 1.15 8.33
C PHE A 41 -24.66 0.02 9.16
N ALA A 42 -25.20 0.37 10.33
CA ALA A 42 -25.61 -0.59 11.35
C ALA A 42 -26.78 -1.48 10.91
N ASP A 43 -27.70 -0.94 10.13
CA ASP A 43 -28.82 -1.65 9.52
C ASP A 43 -28.37 -2.77 8.56
N LYS A 44 -27.12 -2.70 8.09
CA LYS A 44 -26.47 -3.66 7.19
C LYS A 44 -25.36 -4.46 7.85
N GLY A 45 -25.05 -4.19 9.11
CA GLY A 45 -23.95 -4.85 9.81
C GLY A 45 -22.58 -4.56 9.20
N ILE A 46 -22.37 -3.33 8.70
CA ILE A 46 -21.15 -2.92 8.01
C ILE A 46 -20.40 -1.85 8.78
N ALA A 47 -19.11 -2.06 8.98
CA ALA A 47 -18.16 -1.04 9.42
C ALA A 47 -16.90 -1.08 8.56
N ILE A 48 -16.48 0.07 8.06
CA ILE A 48 -15.22 0.25 7.32
C ILE A 48 -14.41 1.29 8.06
N GLU A 49 -13.25 0.88 8.56
CA GLU A 49 -12.29 1.64 9.34
C GLU A 49 -10.97 1.76 8.57
N HIS A 50 -10.27 2.86 8.77
CA HIS A 50 -9.01 3.18 8.10
C HIS A 50 -8.06 3.92 9.04
N GLU A 51 -6.83 3.44 9.09
CA GLU A 51 -5.68 4.11 9.72
C GLU A 51 -4.82 4.72 8.62
N ARG A 52 -4.65 6.04 8.61
CA ARG A 52 -4.07 6.79 7.49
C ARG A 52 -2.61 7.18 7.71
N LEU A 53 -1.78 6.88 6.71
CA LEU A 53 -0.51 7.57 6.47
C LEU A 53 -0.70 8.49 5.27
N ALA A 54 -0.64 9.80 5.47
CA ALA A 54 -0.92 10.82 4.48
C ALA A 54 0.30 11.07 3.57
N ILE A 55 0.31 10.46 2.38
CA ILE A 55 1.38 10.64 1.37
C ILE A 55 0.94 11.56 0.23
N ILE A 56 -0.22 11.28 -0.36
CA ILE A 56 -0.88 12.11 -1.37
C ILE A 56 -2.08 12.80 -0.75
N ASP A 57 -2.20 14.11 -1.01
CA ASP A 57 -3.25 14.98 -0.52
C ASP A 57 -3.46 14.92 1.00
N PRO A 58 -2.49 15.36 1.82
CA PRO A 58 -2.62 15.29 3.28
C PRO A 58 -3.85 16.02 3.81
N GLU A 59 -4.26 17.11 3.16
CA GLU A 59 -5.38 17.96 3.58
C GLU A 59 -6.76 17.34 3.36
N SER A 60 -7.07 16.83 2.16
CA SER A 60 -8.42 16.33 1.84
C SER A 60 -8.54 14.81 1.67
N GLY A 61 -7.45 14.06 1.59
CA GLY A 61 -7.48 12.62 1.27
C GLY A 61 -7.86 11.68 2.43
N ALA A 62 -8.61 12.17 3.42
CA ALA A 62 -9.06 11.36 4.56
C ALA A 62 -9.92 10.17 4.09
N GLN A 63 -9.83 9.04 4.80
CA GLN A 63 -10.55 7.83 4.46
C GLN A 63 -11.35 7.29 5.66
N PRO A 64 -12.43 6.51 5.47
CA PRO A 64 -12.94 6.01 4.18
C PRO A 64 -13.39 7.11 3.21
N LEU A 65 -12.98 6.99 1.94
CA LEU A 65 -13.43 7.84 0.85
C LEU A 65 -14.91 7.60 0.60
N VAL A 66 -15.65 8.66 0.29
CA VAL A 66 -17.08 8.58 -0.01
C VAL A 66 -17.37 9.14 -1.38
N SER A 67 -18.43 8.69 -2.05
CA SER A 67 -18.88 9.30 -3.30
C SER A 67 -19.50 10.67 -3.07
N ASN A 68 -19.52 11.49 -4.11
CA ASN A 68 -19.97 12.88 -4.06
C ASN A 68 -21.50 13.08 -4.09
N ASP A 69 -22.28 12.01 -4.19
CA ASP A 69 -23.74 12.10 -4.07
C ASP A 69 -24.14 12.48 -2.63
N PRO A 70 -25.31 13.12 -2.43
CA PRO A 70 -25.70 13.65 -1.12
C PRO A 70 -25.69 12.62 0.01
N GLU A 71 -25.97 11.36 -0.30
CA GLU A 71 -25.99 10.24 0.65
C GLU A 71 -24.62 9.57 0.83
N GLY A 72 -23.63 9.93 -0.01
CA GLY A 72 -22.31 9.30 -0.06
C GLY A 72 -22.43 7.78 -0.23
N ASN A 73 -23.19 7.32 -1.21
CA ASN A 73 -23.59 5.91 -1.30
C ASN A 73 -22.43 4.91 -1.46
N ILE A 74 -21.29 5.33 -1.99
CA ILE A 74 -20.07 4.51 -2.09
C ILE A 74 -19.16 4.87 -0.93
N THR A 75 -18.63 3.84 -0.25
CA THR A 75 -17.56 3.97 0.75
C THR A 75 -16.39 3.14 0.32
N CYS A 76 -15.18 3.69 0.29
CA CYS A 76 -13.98 2.96 -0.10
C CYS A 76 -12.82 3.26 0.86
N SER A 77 -12.19 2.20 1.37
CA SER A 77 -11.00 2.27 2.21
C SER A 77 -9.85 1.60 1.48
N VAL A 78 -8.74 2.31 1.32
CA VAL A 78 -7.63 1.97 0.43
C VAL A 78 -6.30 2.11 1.17
N ASN A 79 -5.50 1.06 1.10
CA ASN A 79 -4.10 1.06 1.46
C ASN A 79 -3.32 0.85 0.16
N GLY A 80 -2.80 1.93 -0.41
CA GLY A 80 -2.16 1.86 -1.70
C GLY A 80 -1.82 3.21 -2.31
N GLU A 81 -1.34 3.13 -3.54
CA GLU A 81 -0.94 4.23 -4.41
C GLU A 81 -1.31 3.87 -5.85
N ILE A 82 -2.20 4.65 -6.48
CA ILE A 82 -2.68 4.45 -7.86
C ILE A 82 -1.91 5.39 -8.80
N TYR A 83 -0.78 4.93 -9.32
CA TYR A 83 0.16 5.76 -10.09
C TYR A 83 -0.42 6.40 -11.36
N ASN A 84 -1.48 5.81 -11.95
CA ASN A 84 -2.11 6.31 -13.16
C ASN A 84 -3.45 7.05 -12.90
N TYR A 85 -3.75 7.46 -11.67
CA TYR A 85 -5.03 8.08 -11.33
C TYR A 85 -5.38 9.31 -12.19
N LYS A 86 -4.38 10.14 -12.53
CA LYS A 86 -4.58 11.32 -13.41
C LYS A 86 -4.92 10.93 -14.85
N GLU A 87 -4.28 9.86 -15.37
CA GLU A 87 -4.56 9.32 -16.70
C GLU A 87 -5.99 8.77 -16.75
N LEU A 88 -6.40 8.03 -15.71
CA LEU A 88 -7.73 7.45 -15.57
C LEU A 88 -8.80 8.53 -15.42
N ALA A 89 -8.57 9.56 -14.60
CA ALA A 89 -9.50 10.67 -14.41
C ALA A 89 -9.79 11.41 -15.73
N ALA A 90 -8.78 11.58 -16.58
CA ALA A 90 -8.93 12.22 -17.89
C ALA A 90 -9.70 11.35 -18.91
N GLN A 91 -9.86 10.04 -18.65
CA GLN A 91 -10.52 9.08 -19.53
C GLN A 91 -11.95 8.73 -19.10
N LEU A 92 -12.43 9.27 -17.97
CA LEU A 92 -13.80 9.04 -17.49
C LEU A 92 -14.82 9.50 -18.54
N LYS A 93 -15.81 8.64 -18.82
CA LYS A 93 -16.89 8.96 -19.77
C LYS A 93 -17.94 9.87 -19.13
N THR A 94 -18.16 9.69 -17.84
CA THR A 94 -19.09 10.45 -17.03
C THR A 94 -18.30 11.41 -16.15
N PRO A 95 -18.51 12.74 -16.28
CA PRO A 95 -17.84 13.70 -15.43
C PRO A 95 -18.09 13.39 -13.95
N TYR A 96 -17.00 13.20 -13.18
CA TYR A 96 -17.05 13.00 -11.75
C TYR A 96 -16.43 14.19 -11.04
N LYS A 97 -17.19 14.80 -10.13
CA LYS A 97 -16.67 15.86 -9.26
C LYS A 97 -15.93 15.22 -8.09
N PHE A 98 -14.61 15.12 -8.21
CA PHE A 98 -13.73 14.69 -7.14
C PHE A 98 -13.86 15.61 -5.92
N MET A 99 -13.85 15.02 -4.73
CA MET A 99 -13.91 15.74 -3.46
C MET A 99 -12.54 15.91 -2.81
N THR A 100 -11.57 15.12 -3.24
CA THR A 100 -10.19 15.10 -2.75
C THR A 100 -9.22 15.19 -3.92
N LYS A 101 -7.93 15.35 -3.62
CA LYS A 101 -6.83 15.17 -4.57
C LYS A 101 -6.12 13.82 -4.37
N SER A 102 -6.66 12.95 -3.51
CA SER A 102 -6.12 11.61 -3.30
C SER A 102 -6.18 10.82 -4.60
N ASP A 103 -5.07 10.17 -4.91
CA ASP A 103 -4.94 9.20 -5.99
C ASP A 103 -5.97 8.06 -5.88
N CYS A 104 -6.33 7.69 -4.64
CA CYS A 104 -7.24 6.58 -4.34
C CYS A 104 -8.71 6.89 -4.67
N GLU A 105 -9.12 8.17 -4.76
CA GLU A 105 -10.52 8.52 -5.05
C GLU A 105 -10.97 8.05 -6.44
N ILE A 106 -10.04 7.88 -7.39
CA ILE A 106 -10.32 7.38 -8.74
C ILE A 106 -11.04 6.02 -8.77
N ILE A 107 -10.91 5.22 -7.70
CA ILE A 107 -11.58 3.93 -7.56
C ILE A 107 -13.11 4.10 -7.60
N ILE A 108 -13.65 5.16 -7.01
CA ILE A 108 -15.09 5.41 -6.93
C ILE A 108 -15.71 5.63 -8.32
N PRO A 109 -15.29 6.62 -9.13
CA PRO A 109 -15.87 6.82 -10.46
C PRO A 109 -15.61 5.64 -11.40
N LEU A 110 -14.48 4.94 -11.27
CA LEU A 110 -14.23 3.73 -12.06
C LEU A 110 -15.20 2.60 -11.71
N TYR A 111 -15.48 2.38 -10.42
CA TYR A 111 -16.52 1.44 -9.98
C TYR A 111 -17.90 1.84 -10.52
N LEU A 112 -18.24 3.14 -10.49
CA LEU A 112 -19.52 3.63 -11.00
C LEU A 112 -19.69 3.38 -12.50
N GLU A 113 -18.62 3.53 -13.31
CA GLU A 113 -18.67 3.32 -14.77
C GLU A 113 -18.57 1.84 -15.20
N HIS A 114 -17.78 1.04 -14.47
CA HIS A 114 -17.37 -0.29 -14.93
C HIS A 114 -17.73 -1.43 -13.97
N GLY A 115 -18.37 -1.16 -12.83
CA GLY A 115 -18.70 -2.18 -11.84
C GLY A 115 -17.45 -2.81 -11.23
N VAL A 116 -17.31 -4.14 -11.28
CA VAL A 116 -16.13 -4.85 -10.72
C VAL A 116 -14.96 -4.88 -11.71
N ASP A 117 -15.22 -4.65 -12.99
CA ASP A 117 -14.22 -4.89 -14.03
C ASP A 117 -13.10 -3.84 -14.02
N PHE A 118 -13.24 -2.65 -13.41
CA PHE A 118 -12.20 -1.61 -13.50
C PHE A 118 -10.84 -1.97 -12.89
N VAL A 119 -10.75 -3.00 -12.04
CA VAL A 119 -9.54 -3.27 -11.24
C VAL A 119 -8.31 -3.49 -12.13
N HIS A 120 -8.47 -4.07 -13.34
CA HIS A 120 -7.38 -4.26 -14.29
C HIS A 120 -6.83 -2.96 -14.91
N MET A 121 -7.56 -1.84 -14.77
CA MET A 121 -7.16 -0.52 -15.26
C MET A 121 -6.20 0.17 -14.29
N LEU A 122 -6.17 -0.27 -13.02
CA LEU A 122 -5.34 0.33 -11.98
C LEU A 122 -3.88 -0.07 -12.15
N ARG A 123 -3.01 0.93 -12.27
CA ARG A 123 -1.55 0.75 -12.20
C ARG A 123 -1.08 1.26 -10.84
N GLY A 124 -0.91 0.36 -9.90
CA GLY A 124 -0.62 0.72 -8.52
C GLY A 124 -0.14 -0.45 -7.67
N MET A 125 0.14 -0.13 -6.42
CA MET A 125 0.12 -1.09 -5.33
C MET A 125 -1.09 -0.74 -4.47
N PHE A 126 -1.98 -1.69 -4.19
CA PHE A 126 -3.23 -1.39 -3.52
C PHE A 126 -3.88 -2.63 -2.92
N SER A 127 -4.48 -2.44 -1.75
CA SER A 127 -5.56 -3.25 -1.25
C SER A 127 -6.70 -2.31 -0.89
N PHE A 128 -7.93 -2.69 -1.22
CA PHE A 128 -9.09 -1.87 -0.87
C PHE A 128 -10.31 -2.71 -0.53
N VAL A 129 -11.21 -2.10 0.23
CA VAL A 129 -12.58 -2.57 0.45
C VAL A 129 -13.52 -1.43 0.07
N LEU A 130 -14.48 -1.73 -0.80
CA LEU A 130 -15.51 -0.83 -1.27
C LEU A 130 -16.88 -1.39 -0.90
N TYR A 131 -17.78 -0.53 -0.42
CA TYR A 131 -19.19 -0.84 -0.18
C TYR A 131 -20.08 0.14 -0.96
N ASP A 132 -21.02 -0.40 -1.75
CA ASP A 132 -22.10 0.33 -2.41
C ASP A 132 -23.39 0.10 -1.62
N HIS A 133 -23.80 1.12 -0.85
CA HIS A 133 -24.97 1.07 0.00
C HIS A 133 -26.28 0.88 -0.80
N ARG A 134 -26.36 1.40 -2.03
CA ARG A 134 -27.58 1.31 -2.86
C ARG A 134 -27.90 -0.11 -3.28
N LYS A 135 -26.85 -0.91 -3.48
CA LYS A 135 -26.94 -2.29 -3.96
C LYS A 135 -26.75 -3.31 -2.83
N ASP A 136 -26.42 -2.83 -1.63
CA ASP A 136 -25.96 -3.67 -0.52
C ASP A 136 -24.83 -4.63 -0.95
N PHE A 137 -23.86 -4.07 -1.69
CA PHE A 137 -22.82 -4.82 -2.38
C PHE A 137 -21.44 -4.39 -1.90
N PHE A 138 -20.53 -5.35 -1.68
CA PHE A 138 -19.15 -5.03 -1.36
C PHE A 138 -18.15 -5.74 -2.28
N LEU A 139 -17.04 -5.05 -2.52
CA LEU A 139 -15.92 -5.48 -3.34
C LEU A 139 -14.62 -5.27 -2.56
N ALA A 140 -13.83 -6.32 -2.43
CA ALA A 140 -12.44 -6.21 -2.00
C ALA A 140 -11.51 -6.58 -3.15
N ALA A 141 -10.37 -5.90 -3.28
CA ALA A 141 -9.37 -6.25 -4.27
C ALA A 141 -7.96 -6.01 -3.75
N ARG A 142 -7.02 -6.80 -4.29
CA ARG A 142 -5.58 -6.69 -4.02
C ARG A 142 -4.81 -6.60 -5.33
N ASP A 143 -3.75 -5.81 -5.32
CA ASP A 143 -2.90 -5.55 -6.47
C ASP A 143 -2.28 -6.82 -7.07
N HIS A 144 -1.90 -6.71 -8.34
CA HIS A 144 -1.40 -7.77 -9.21
C HIS A 144 -0.33 -8.69 -8.60
N MET A 145 0.53 -8.18 -7.71
CA MET A 145 1.63 -8.95 -7.11
C MET A 145 1.53 -9.06 -5.58
N GLY A 146 0.49 -8.49 -4.98
CA GLY A 146 0.29 -8.50 -3.53
C GLY A 146 1.31 -7.64 -2.78
N ILE A 147 1.73 -6.53 -3.38
CA ILE A 147 2.70 -5.59 -2.83
C ILE A 147 2.18 -5.01 -1.51
N THR A 148 0.91 -4.60 -1.50
CA THR A 148 0.23 -4.21 -0.26
C THR A 148 -0.34 -5.46 0.42
N PRO A 149 -0.28 -5.56 1.76
CA PRO A 149 -0.82 -6.70 2.48
C PRO A 149 -2.34 -6.60 2.62
N MET A 150 -3.00 -7.77 2.60
CA MET A 150 -4.41 -7.92 2.89
C MET A 150 -4.70 -9.36 3.31
N TYR A 151 -5.53 -9.50 4.33
CA TYR A 151 -6.06 -10.73 4.87
C TYR A 151 -7.58 -10.65 4.87
N TYR A 152 -8.22 -11.80 4.89
CA TYR A 152 -9.66 -11.89 5.07
C TYR A 152 -10.03 -13.07 5.97
N GLY A 153 -11.18 -12.98 6.62
CA GLY A 153 -11.63 -13.97 7.58
C GLY A 153 -13.13 -13.93 7.81
N TYR A 154 -13.59 -14.83 8.67
CA TYR A 154 -15.01 -15.01 8.96
C TYR A 154 -15.25 -15.01 10.46
N GLY A 155 -16.21 -14.20 10.90
CA GLY A 155 -16.69 -14.19 12.28
C GLY A 155 -17.59 -15.38 12.60
N ALA A 156 -17.81 -15.64 13.89
CA ALA A 156 -18.71 -16.72 14.34
C ALA A 156 -20.19 -16.48 13.95
N ASP A 157 -20.56 -15.21 13.73
CA ASP A 157 -21.87 -14.77 13.24
C ASP A 157 -22.01 -14.87 11.71
N GLY A 158 -20.98 -15.34 11.01
CA GLY A 158 -20.93 -15.40 9.54
C GLY A 158 -20.48 -14.09 8.88
N SER A 159 -20.12 -13.06 9.65
CA SER A 159 -19.55 -11.83 9.10
C SER A 159 -18.27 -12.08 8.30
N VAL A 160 -18.04 -11.27 7.28
CA VAL A 160 -16.81 -11.30 6.48
C VAL A 160 -15.93 -10.13 6.90
N TRP A 161 -14.68 -10.41 7.24
CA TRP A 161 -13.72 -9.41 7.69
C TRP A 161 -12.59 -9.29 6.68
N PHE A 162 -12.11 -8.06 6.49
CA PHE A 162 -10.89 -7.77 5.74
C PHE A 162 -9.98 -6.90 6.59
N ALA A 163 -8.68 -7.16 6.57
CA ALA A 163 -7.71 -6.29 7.22
C ALA A 163 -6.36 -6.26 6.53
N SER A 164 -5.57 -5.21 6.74
CA SER A 164 -4.20 -5.13 6.21
C SER A 164 -3.23 -6.13 6.87
N GLU A 165 -3.45 -6.49 8.13
CA GLU A 165 -2.58 -7.40 8.90
C GLU A 165 -3.44 -8.39 9.69
N MET A 166 -3.02 -9.65 9.82
CA MET A 166 -3.80 -10.73 10.42
C MET A 166 -4.09 -10.50 11.92
N LYS A 167 -3.23 -9.75 12.62
CA LYS A 167 -3.42 -9.36 14.02
C LYS A 167 -4.73 -8.59 14.27
N ALA A 168 -5.26 -7.91 13.24
CA ALA A 168 -6.57 -7.25 13.31
C ALA A 168 -7.75 -8.23 13.23
N LEU A 169 -7.52 -9.45 12.72
CA LEU A 169 -8.55 -10.48 12.55
C LEU A 169 -8.57 -11.50 13.71
N GLU A 170 -7.44 -11.69 14.40
CA GLU A 170 -7.21 -12.82 15.32
C GLU A 170 -8.26 -13.02 16.43
N HIS A 171 -8.95 -11.98 16.87
CA HIS A 171 -10.00 -12.06 17.90
C HIS A 171 -11.42 -11.91 17.35
N GLY A 172 -11.57 -11.39 16.13
CA GLY A 172 -12.88 -11.20 15.49
C GLY A 172 -13.29 -12.38 14.61
N CYS A 173 -12.32 -13.18 14.16
CA CYS A 173 -12.52 -14.25 13.20
C CYS A 173 -12.28 -15.64 13.81
N VAL A 174 -13.14 -16.61 13.45
CA VAL A 174 -12.91 -18.03 13.76
C VAL A 174 -11.95 -18.69 12.77
N ARG A 175 -11.81 -18.11 11.57
CA ARG A 175 -10.83 -18.49 10.55
C ARG A 175 -10.43 -17.27 9.73
N PHE A 176 -9.17 -17.18 9.34
CA PHE A 176 -8.68 -16.14 8.43
C PHE A 176 -7.49 -16.66 7.63
N GLU A 177 -7.27 -16.04 6.47
CA GLU A 177 -6.21 -16.41 5.54
C GLU A 177 -5.72 -15.17 4.76
N VAL A 178 -4.61 -15.33 4.05
CA VAL A 178 -4.07 -14.26 3.19
C VAL A 178 -5.03 -14.03 2.03
N PHE A 179 -5.41 -12.78 1.78
CA PHE A 179 -6.17 -12.43 0.58
C PHE A 179 -5.24 -12.55 -0.64
N PRO A 180 -5.56 -13.37 -1.66
CA PRO A 180 -4.59 -13.72 -2.69
C PRO A 180 -4.23 -12.51 -3.60
N PRO A 181 -2.94 -12.37 -4.00
CA PRO A 181 -2.50 -11.35 -4.96
C PRO A 181 -3.28 -11.38 -6.29
N GLY A 182 -3.62 -10.23 -6.86
CA GLY A 182 -4.27 -10.16 -8.17
C GLY A 182 -5.68 -10.75 -8.20
N HIS A 183 -6.40 -10.72 -7.08
CA HIS A 183 -7.79 -11.19 -6.97
C HIS A 183 -8.74 -10.09 -6.53
N VAL A 184 -10.02 -10.31 -6.84
CA VAL A 184 -11.19 -9.60 -6.32
C VAL A 184 -12.05 -10.56 -5.52
N PHE A 185 -12.76 -10.05 -4.52
CA PHE A 185 -13.80 -10.74 -3.77
C PHE A 185 -15.06 -9.88 -3.82
N THR A 186 -16.22 -10.48 -4.08
CA THR A 186 -17.50 -9.78 -4.14
C THR A 186 -18.53 -10.43 -3.25
N SER A 187 -19.49 -9.66 -2.74
CA SER A 187 -20.63 -10.18 -1.98
C SER A 187 -21.50 -11.17 -2.78
N ASP A 188 -21.49 -11.10 -4.11
CA ASP A 188 -22.27 -12.00 -4.97
C ASP A 188 -21.68 -13.41 -5.02
N THR A 189 -20.36 -13.51 -4.98
CA THR A 189 -19.66 -14.78 -5.21
C THR A 189 -19.01 -15.35 -3.97
N GLU A 190 -18.76 -14.49 -2.97
CA GLU A 190 -18.07 -14.79 -1.72
C GLU A 190 -16.81 -15.65 -1.89
N THR A 191 -16.11 -15.42 -2.99
CA THR A 191 -14.94 -16.19 -3.43
C THR A 191 -13.96 -15.27 -4.12
N CYS A 192 -12.67 -15.53 -3.92
CA CYS A 192 -11.60 -14.79 -4.58
C CYS A 192 -11.50 -15.21 -6.06
N LYS A 193 -11.75 -14.27 -6.98
CA LYS A 193 -11.59 -14.45 -8.42
C LYS A 193 -10.36 -13.70 -8.91
N ARG A 194 -9.47 -14.37 -9.64
CA ARG A 194 -8.26 -13.77 -10.20
C ARG A 194 -8.63 -12.79 -11.32
N TRP A 195 -8.10 -11.56 -11.26
CA TRP A 195 -8.21 -10.56 -12.33
C TRP A 195 -6.88 -10.36 -13.08
N TYR A 196 -5.76 -10.63 -12.43
CA TYR A 196 -4.43 -10.49 -13.05
C TYR A 196 -3.90 -11.85 -13.52
N ASN A 197 -3.81 -12.02 -14.84
CA ASN A 197 -3.33 -13.26 -15.44
C ASN A 197 -2.56 -12.98 -16.75
N PRO A 198 -1.33 -12.43 -16.66
CA PRO A 198 -0.52 -12.20 -17.84
C PRO A 198 -0.12 -13.51 -18.50
N ASP A 199 0.11 -13.48 -19.81
CA ASP A 199 0.49 -14.65 -20.61
C ASP A 199 1.81 -15.29 -20.16
N TRP A 200 2.73 -14.50 -19.61
CA TRP A 200 4.01 -14.96 -19.06
C TRP A 200 3.89 -15.79 -17.77
N TYR A 201 2.70 -15.97 -17.21
CA TYR A 201 2.45 -16.98 -16.15
C TYR A 201 2.46 -18.41 -16.69
N ALA A 202 2.24 -18.62 -17.99
CA ALA A 202 2.16 -19.96 -18.55
C ALA A 202 3.53 -20.68 -18.45
N PRO A 203 3.60 -21.90 -17.88
CA PRO A 203 4.83 -22.69 -17.83
C PRO A 203 5.33 -22.97 -19.25
N GLY A 204 6.39 -22.27 -19.67
CA GLY A 204 6.94 -22.37 -21.03
C GLY A 204 6.69 -21.15 -21.92
N HIS A 205 6.09 -20.07 -21.40
CA HIS A 205 6.10 -18.79 -22.09
C HIS A 205 7.54 -18.24 -22.18
N LEU A 206 8.15 -18.41 -23.35
CA LEU A 206 9.39 -17.77 -23.75
C LEU A 206 8.98 -16.66 -24.73
N GLY A 207 8.80 -15.43 -24.24
CA GLY A 207 8.27 -14.32 -25.03
C GLY A 207 8.91 -14.22 -26.42
N LYS A 208 8.10 -13.96 -27.45
CA LYS A 208 8.57 -13.93 -28.85
C LYS A 208 9.20 -12.59 -29.26
N THR A 209 8.99 -11.55 -28.46
CA THR A 209 9.51 -10.21 -28.72
C THR A 209 11.03 -10.22 -28.61
N PRO A 210 11.78 -9.80 -29.66
CA PRO A 210 13.23 -9.69 -29.59
C PRO A 210 13.67 -8.80 -28.41
N LEU A 211 14.79 -9.16 -27.78
CA LEU A 211 15.36 -8.37 -26.68
C LEU A 211 15.73 -6.97 -27.18
N ASP A 212 15.09 -5.96 -26.59
CA ASP A 212 15.46 -4.55 -26.75
C ASP A 212 15.83 -3.96 -25.37
N LEU A 213 17.12 -3.74 -25.17
CA LEU A 213 17.66 -3.19 -23.92
C LEU A 213 17.20 -1.74 -23.68
N LYS A 214 16.86 -0.99 -24.73
CA LYS A 214 16.33 0.36 -24.60
C LYS A 214 14.91 0.32 -24.02
N VAL A 215 14.07 -0.58 -24.53
CA VAL A 215 12.71 -0.77 -24.01
C VAL A 215 12.74 -1.19 -22.53
N LEU A 216 13.63 -2.11 -22.14
CA LEU A 216 13.78 -2.51 -20.75
C LEU A 216 14.21 -1.34 -19.85
N ARG A 217 15.21 -0.57 -20.29
CA ARG A 217 15.71 0.61 -19.57
C ARG A 217 14.61 1.65 -19.39
N GLU A 218 13.93 2.04 -20.46
CA GLU A 218 12.88 3.05 -20.44
C GLU A 218 11.67 2.61 -19.61
N ALA A 219 11.32 1.32 -19.66
CA ALA A 219 10.26 0.76 -18.82
C ALA A 219 10.63 0.83 -17.32
N PHE A 220 11.87 0.49 -16.96
CA PHE A 220 12.35 0.58 -15.58
C PHE A 220 12.42 2.03 -15.10
N GLU A 221 12.94 2.95 -15.92
CA GLU A 221 12.98 4.39 -15.62
C GLU A 221 11.57 4.97 -15.43
N ALA A 222 10.63 4.62 -16.30
CA ALA A 222 9.23 5.02 -16.16
C ALA A 222 8.58 4.41 -14.91
N SER A 223 9.00 3.22 -14.47
CA SER A 223 8.51 2.59 -13.24
C SER A 223 8.94 3.36 -11.99
N VAL A 224 10.20 3.82 -11.95
CA VAL A 224 10.73 4.67 -10.86
C VAL A 224 10.05 6.03 -10.86
N LYS A 225 9.97 6.70 -12.03
CA LYS A 225 9.36 8.03 -12.15
C LYS A 225 7.91 8.07 -11.64
N ARG A 226 7.11 7.06 -11.94
CA ARG A 226 5.72 6.96 -11.48
C ARG A 226 5.60 6.84 -9.96
N ARG A 227 6.59 6.23 -9.29
CA ARG A 227 6.64 6.04 -7.84
C ARG A 227 7.22 7.23 -7.07
N MET A 228 7.65 8.28 -7.78
CA MET A 228 8.10 9.53 -7.17
C MET A 228 6.95 10.49 -6.84
N MET A 229 5.69 10.09 -7.08
CA MET A 229 4.53 10.88 -6.66
C MET A 229 4.45 10.89 -5.13
N SER A 230 4.43 12.08 -4.54
CA SER A 230 4.34 12.30 -3.10
C SER A 230 4.12 13.80 -2.84
N ASP A 231 3.24 14.15 -1.90
CA ASP A 231 3.10 15.52 -1.38
C ASP A 231 3.89 15.71 -0.06
N VAL A 232 4.59 14.67 0.38
CA VAL A 232 5.45 14.66 1.59
C VAL A 232 6.90 14.29 1.24
N PRO A 233 7.88 14.62 2.11
CA PRO A 233 9.25 14.19 1.91
C PRO A 233 9.39 12.68 1.79
N TRP A 234 10.29 12.24 0.91
CA TRP A 234 10.64 10.84 0.71
C TRP A 234 12.13 10.68 0.48
N GLY A 235 12.62 9.45 0.62
CA GLY A 235 14.00 9.10 0.34
C GLY A 235 14.12 7.70 -0.25
N VAL A 236 15.35 7.24 -0.42
CA VAL A 236 15.66 5.94 -1.02
C VAL A 236 16.39 5.03 -0.03
N LEU A 237 16.06 3.75 -0.05
CA LEU A 237 16.85 2.73 0.62
C LEU A 237 18.01 2.35 -0.30
N LEU A 238 19.23 2.39 0.22
CA LEU A 238 20.45 2.20 -0.56
C LEU A 238 21.37 1.20 0.13
N SER A 239 21.43 -0.03 -0.38
CA SER A 239 22.30 -1.08 0.15
C SER A 239 23.69 -1.11 -0.47
N GLY A 240 23.92 -0.34 -1.54
CA GLY A 240 25.13 -0.44 -2.38
C GLY A 240 25.08 -1.59 -3.40
N GLY A 241 24.11 -2.50 -3.29
CA GLY A 241 23.83 -3.50 -4.31
C GLY A 241 23.30 -2.88 -5.61
N LEU A 242 23.34 -3.64 -6.71
CA LEU A 242 22.96 -3.17 -8.04
C LEU A 242 21.52 -2.59 -8.07
N ASP A 243 20.56 -3.30 -7.49
CA ASP A 243 19.14 -2.96 -7.63
C ASP A 243 18.79 -1.63 -6.95
N SER A 244 19.18 -1.47 -5.69
CA SER A 244 18.93 -0.24 -4.92
C SER A 244 19.69 0.94 -5.51
N SER A 245 20.90 0.71 -6.03
CA SER A 245 21.71 1.72 -6.72
C SER A 245 21.07 2.18 -8.03
N LEU A 246 20.49 1.27 -8.82
CA LEU A 246 19.76 1.61 -10.04
C LEU A 246 18.52 2.46 -9.71
N VAL A 247 17.72 2.07 -8.71
CA VAL A 247 16.55 2.87 -8.28
C VAL A 247 16.97 4.25 -7.80
N ALA A 248 17.97 4.33 -6.92
CA ALA A 248 18.46 5.60 -6.38
C ALA A 248 19.02 6.51 -7.48
N SER A 249 19.81 5.97 -8.41
CA SER A 249 20.38 6.76 -9.51
C SER A 249 19.32 7.38 -10.42
N ILE A 250 18.27 6.61 -10.76
CA ILE A 250 17.16 7.11 -11.58
C ILE A 250 16.36 8.15 -10.80
N ALA A 251 16.06 7.90 -9.52
CA ALA A 251 15.32 8.83 -8.68
C ALA A 251 16.03 10.20 -8.56
N VAL A 252 17.35 10.19 -8.32
CA VAL A 252 18.19 11.39 -8.26
C VAL A 252 18.16 12.12 -9.60
N ARG A 253 18.39 11.41 -10.71
CA ARG A 253 18.41 11.98 -12.06
C ARG A 253 17.06 12.61 -12.45
N GLU A 254 15.95 11.93 -12.18
CA GLU A 254 14.61 12.46 -12.51
C GLU A 254 14.23 13.62 -11.59
N LYS A 255 14.66 13.62 -10.32
CA LYS A 255 14.44 14.77 -9.42
C LYS A 255 15.23 16.00 -9.88
N GLN A 256 16.48 15.84 -10.32
CA GLN A 256 17.28 16.92 -10.89
C GLN A 256 16.59 17.57 -12.11
N LYS A 257 16.06 16.76 -13.03
CA LYS A 257 15.28 17.27 -14.18
C LYS A 257 14.06 18.10 -13.75
N LEU A 258 13.36 17.68 -12.70
CA LEU A 258 12.21 18.43 -12.17
C LEU A 258 12.63 19.78 -11.59
N VAL A 259 13.74 19.82 -10.85
CA VAL A 259 14.30 21.08 -10.29
C VAL A 259 14.70 22.04 -11.42
N GLU A 260 15.37 21.53 -12.46
CA GLU A 260 15.75 22.32 -13.65
C GLU A 260 14.54 22.90 -14.40
N GLN A 261 13.39 22.24 -14.31
CA GLN A 261 12.12 22.67 -14.91
C GLN A 261 11.29 23.60 -14.00
N GLY A 262 11.86 24.05 -12.88
CA GLY A 262 11.18 24.95 -11.92
C GLY A 262 10.31 24.22 -10.89
N GLY A 263 10.50 22.91 -10.70
CA GLY A 263 9.86 22.11 -9.67
C GLY A 263 10.43 22.31 -8.25
N GLU A 264 9.74 21.73 -7.27
CA GLU A 264 9.88 21.91 -5.81
C GLU A 264 11.27 22.04 -5.14
N TRP A 265 11.22 22.71 -3.98
CA TRP A 265 12.18 23.10 -2.93
C TRP A 265 13.16 22.09 -2.31
N ILE A 266 13.07 20.77 -2.54
CA ILE A 266 14.00 19.79 -1.93
C ILE A 266 15.22 19.60 -2.83
N ASN A 267 16.36 20.16 -2.38
CA ASN A 267 17.57 20.27 -3.19
C ASN A 267 18.37 18.96 -3.34
N LYS A 268 18.20 17.98 -2.42
CA LYS A 268 18.89 16.68 -2.46
C LYS A 268 18.02 15.55 -1.87
N ILE A 269 18.10 14.36 -2.47
CA ILE A 269 17.43 13.15 -1.98
C ILE A 269 18.21 12.59 -0.78
N HIS A 270 17.48 12.18 0.26
CA HIS A 270 18.03 11.43 1.39
C HIS A 270 18.13 9.95 1.01
N SER A 271 19.29 9.33 1.28
CA SER A 271 19.49 7.89 1.11
C SER A 271 19.81 7.23 2.45
N PHE A 272 19.32 6.02 2.66
CA PHE A 272 19.40 5.33 3.94
C PHE A 272 19.98 3.92 3.79
N THR A 273 20.92 3.58 4.66
CA THR A 273 21.47 2.23 4.79
C THR A 273 21.54 1.83 6.26
N ILE A 274 21.55 0.53 6.53
CA ILE A 274 21.77 -0.01 7.86
C ILE A 274 22.63 -1.27 7.78
N GLY A 275 23.50 -1.45 8.77
CA GLY A 275 24.31 -2.65 8.87
C GLY A 275 25.00 -2.75 10.23
N LEU A 276 25.72 -3.84 10.44
CA LEU A 276 26.70 -3.90 11.52
C LEU A 276 27.86 -2.94 11.21
N GLU A 277 28.59 -2.52 12.25
CA GLU A 277 29.77 -1.70 12.08
C GLU A 277 30.76 -2.35 11.07
N ASN A 278 31.28 -1.54 10.15
CA ASN A 278 32.17 -1.97 9.06
C ASN A 278 31.58 -3.03 8.11
N SER A 279 30.26 -3.20 8.06
CA SER A 279 29.65 -4.14 7.12
C SER A 279 29.85 -3.71 5.65
N PRO A 280 29.97 -4.67 4.72
CA PRO A 280 30.15 -4.38 3.30
C PRO A 280 29.06 -3.48 2.70
N ASP A 281 27.81 -3.65 3.14
CA ASP A 281 26.67 -2.86 2.68
C ASP A 281 26.81 -1.38 3.03
N LEU A 282 27.36 -1.04 4.21
CA LEU A 282 27.59 0.36 4.59
C LEU A 282 28.67 1.01 3.70
N ILE A 283 29.73 0.27 3.40
CA ILE A 283 30.83 0.76 2.56
C ILE A 283 30.33 0.97 1.12
N ALA A 284 29.67 -0.04 0.54
CA ALA A 284 29.14 0.02 -0.81
C ALA A 284 28.04 1.09 -0.95
N ALA A 285 27.12 1.19 0.02
CA ALA A 285 26.09 2.22 0.01
C ALA A 285 26.70 3.63 0.06
N LYS A 286 27.76 3.82 0.86
CA LYS A 286 28.47 5.10 0.93
C LYS A 286 29.12 5.46 -0.41
N GLU A 287 29.78 4.52 -1.08
CA GLU A 287 30.39 4.78 -2.39
C GLU A 287 29.34 5.24 -3.42
N VAL A 288 28.19 4.55 -3.47
CA VAL A 288 27.09 4.93 -4.37
C VAL A 288 26.49 6.27 -3.96
N ALA A 289 26.33 6.53 -2.67
CA ALA A 289 25.77 7.79 -2.18
C ALA A 289 26.67 8.99 -2.50
N ASP A 290 27.99 8.82 -2.37
CA ASP A 290 29.01 9.82 -2.71
C ASP A 290 28.98 10.09 -4.23
N PHE A 291 28.88 9.04 -5.05
CA PHE A 291 28.73 9.16 -6.50
C PHE A 291 27.45 9.90 -6.91
N LEU A 292 26.33 9.61 -6.26
CA LEU A 292 25.02 10.22 -6.55
C LEU A 292 24.84 11.60 -5.90
N GLY A 293 25.69 11.99 -4.95
CA GLY A 293 25.58 13.26 -4.22
C GLY A 293 24.37 13.36 -3.29
N THR A 294 23.84 12.22 -2.81
CA THR A 294 22.69 12.15 -1.88
C THR A 294 23.07 12.60 -0.47
N ILE A 295 22.08 13.01 0.34
CA ILE A 295 22.28 13.18 1.79
C ILE A 295 22.21 11.78 2.41
N HIS A 296 23.36 11.16 2.64
CA HIS A 296 23.44 9.77 3.07
C HIS A 296 23.38 9.59 4.58
N HIS A 297 22.49 8.70 5.02
CA HIS A 297 22.33 8.29 6.41
C HIS A 297 22.78 6.84 6.54
N SER A 298 23.94 6.65 7.16
CA SER A 298 24.51 5.34 7.45
C SER A 298 24.23 4.98 8.90
N TYR A 299 23.29 4.07 9.13
CA TYR A 299 22.98 3.61 10.48
C TYR A 299 23.70 2.32 10.83
N THR A 300 24.12 2.23 12.09
CA THR A 300 24.57 0.99 12.68
C THR A 300 23.54 0.45 13.68
N TYR A 301 23.58 -0.86 13.89
CA TYR A 301 22.91 -1.53 15.01
C TYR A 301 23.86 -2.57 15.61
N THR A 302 23.64 -2.89 16.87
CA THR A 302 24.35 -3.95 17.59
C THR A 302 23.62 -5.29 17.44
N ILE A 303 24.34 -6.38 17.66
CA ILE A 303 23.72 -7.71 17.71
C ILE A 303 22.62 -7.76 18.78
N GLN A 304 22.85 -7.13 19.94
CA GLN A 304 21.85 -7.10 21.02
C GLN A 304 20.57 -6.36 20.62
N GLU A 305 20.68 -5.18 19.99
CA GLU A 305 19.50 -4.47 19.46
C GLU A 305 18.74 -5.31 18.41
N GLY A 306 19.48 -6.07 17.59
CA GLY A 306 18.88 -7.00 16.65
C GLY A 306 18.12 -8.14 17.34
N LEU A 307 18.70 -8.74 18.39
CA LEU A 307 18.07 -9.80 19.19
C LEU A 307 16.83 -9.28 19.93
N ASP A 308 16.92 -8.11 20.55
CA ASP A 308 15.82 -7.49 21.32
C ASP A 308 14.64 -7.14 20.41
N ALA A 309 14.89 -6.83 19.14
CA ALA A 309 13.85 -6.49 18.16
C ALA A 309 13.08 -7.70 17.59
N VAL A 310 13.59 -8.93 17.71
CA VAL A 310 13.04 -10.10 16.99
C VAL A 310 11.56 -10.32 17.30
N SER A 311 11.13 -10.18 18.55
CA SER A 311 9.73 -10.37 18.95
C SER A 311 8.79 -9.37 18.23
N GLU A 312 9.15 -8.09 18.22
CA GLU A 312 8.37 -7.06 17.52
C GLU A 312 8.44 -7.25 16.00
N VAL A 313 9.58 -7.67 15.45
CA VAL A 313 9.72 -7.99 14.02
C VAL A 313 8.76 -9.12 13.63
N ILE A 314 8.72 -10.22 14.39
CA ILE A 314 7.77 -11.33 14.16
C ILE A 314 6.33 -10.83 14.21
N LYS A 315 5.98 -10.01 15.21
CA LYS A 315 4.64 -9.43 15.36
C LYS A 315 4.26 -8.54 14.16
N HIS A 316 5.20 -7.75 13.63
CA HIS A 316 4.94 -6.89 12.48
C HIS A 316 4.86 -7.68 11.16
N LEU A 317 5.70 -8.69 10.98
CA LEU A 317 5.73 -9.51 9.76
C LEU A 317 4.63 -10.57 9.72
N GLU A 318 4.19 -11.04 10.88
CA GLU A 318 3.22 -12.12 11.03
C GLU A 318 3.69 -13.43 10.38
N THR A 319 4.99 -13.72 10.50
CA THR A 319 5.63 -14.91 9.93
C THR A 319 6.65 -15.50 10.89
N TYR A 320 6.89 -16.80 10.76
CA TYR A 320 7.95 -17.54 11.42
C TYR A 320 9.08 -17.94 10.45
N ASP A 321 9.02 -17.50 9.19
CA ASP A 321 10.06 -17.83 8.20
C ASP A 321 11.41 -17.21 8.59
N VAL A 322 12.42 -18.07 8.71
CA VAL A 322 13.75 -17.72 9.22
C VAL A 322 14.43 -16.67 8.33
N THR A 323 14.36 -16.84 7.01
CA THR A 323 15.02 -15.94 6.06
C THR A 323 14.39 -14.55 6.11
N THR A 324 13.06 -14.50 6.14
CA THR A 324 12.29 -13.26 6.19
C THR A 324 12.56 -12.50 7.49
N ILE A 325 12.54 -13.17 8.64
CA ILE A 325 12.84 -12.53 9.94
C ILE A 325 14.26 -11.97 9.94
N ARG A 326 15.25 -12.76 9.52
CA ARG A 326 16.66 -12.33 9.48
C ARG A 326 16.87 -11.08 8.64
N ALA A 327 16.31 -11.03 7.43
CA ALA A 327 16.44 -9.88 6.54
C ALA A 327 15.62 -8.67 7.02
N SER A 328 14.50 -8.91 7.70
CA SER A 328 13.59 -7.85 8.13
C SER A 328 14.00 -7.15 9.42
N THR A 329 14.77 -7.81 10.30
CA THR A 329 15.25 -7.17 11.54
C THR A 329 16.02 -5.86 11.30
N PRO A 330 17.08 -5.82 10.46
CA PRO A 330 17.74 -4.55 10.16
C PRO A 330 16.80 -3.57 9.44
N MET A 331 15.94 -4.05 8.53
CA MET A 331 14.95 -3.20 7.86
C MET A 331 13.98 -2.51 8.82
N PHE A 332 13.51 -3.24 9.84
CA PHE A 332 12.64 -2.73 10.90
C PHE A 332 13.36 -1.64 11.71
N LEU A 333 14.60 -1.89 12.13
CA LEU A 333 15.42 -0.92 12.87
C LEU A 333 15.70 0.34 12.04
N MET A 334 15.98 0.19 10.75
CA MET A 334 16.19 1.31 9.85
C MET A 334 14.92 2.13 9.67
N SER A 335 13.77 1.49 9.44
CA SER A 335 12.48 2.17 9.29
C SER A 335 12.16 3.05 10.52
N ARG A 336 12.42 2.56 11.73
CA ARG A 336 12.27 3.34 12.97
C ARG A 336 13.14 4.61 12.97
N LYS A 337 14.39 4.51 12.51
CA LYS A 337 15.30 5.67 12.42
C LYS A 337 14.86 6.64 11.32
N ILE A 338 14.41 6.14 10.17
CA ILE A 338 13.87 6.97 9.07
C ILE A 338 12.66 7.78 9.56
N LYS A 339 11.68 7.14 10.22
CA LYS A 339 10.48 7.84 10.71
C LYS A 339 10.79 8.91 11.76
N ALA A 340 11.87 8.74 12.53
CA ALA A 340 12.30 9.74 13.51
C ALA A 340 12.86 11.01 12.84
N MET A 341 13.15 10.98 11.53
CA MET A 341 13.64 12.14 10.77
C MET A 341 12.55 13.00 10.13
N GLY A 342 11.29 12.56 10.18
CA GLY A 342 10.16 13.22 9.51
C GLY A 342 9.42 12.26 8.60
#